data_AF-A0A8H6Z803-F1
#
_entry.id   AF-A0A8H6Z803-F1
#
_cell.length_a   1.000
_cell.length_b   1.000
_cell.length_c   1.000
_cell.angle_alpha   90.00
_cell.angle_beta   90.00
_cell.angle_gamma   90.00
#
_symmetry.space_group_name_H-M   'P 1'
#
loop_
_entity.id
_entity.type
_entity.pdbx_description
1 polymer ?
#
loop_
_entity_poly.entity_id
_entity_poly.type
_entity_poly.pdbx_seq_one_letter_code
_entity_poly.pdbx_strand_id
1 'polypeptide(L)'
;MGNRRISRDVKIAALNLYEQGHLSIKEILACVGFSRSTFFRVLHLWRTTGDVVQPQNRTGRPRLLHRDDVQHLMELIHYHPDWFLDELLKLLKTNRFISLPLCSPYPGPLSVLVMDNARIHHGEEILELCDRFGVRLVYLPPYSPDLNPIEEAFSKIKAWIRRNNDIFSYGPDDEPHSLIYDMLEAMNIITESDAIGYFIHAGYF
;
A
#
# COMPACT_ATOMS: atom_id res chain seq x y z
N MET A 1 -33.29 2.82 35.16
CA MET A 1 -33.20 4.16 34.53
C MET A 1 -32.51 3.98 33.18
N GLY A 2 -33.21 4.31 32.09
CA GLY A 2 -32.77 4.02 30.72
C GLY A 2 -31.45 4.70 30.36
N ASN A 3 -30.65 4.01 29.53
CA ASN A 3 -29.36 4.44 29.04
C ASN A 3 -29.52 5.66 28.11
N ARG A 4 -29.59 6.86 28.69
CA ARG A 4 -29.74 8.12 27.93
C ARG A 4 -28.43 8.38 27.18
N ARG A 5 -28.48 8.38 25.85
CA ARG A 5 -27.31 8.66 25.01
C ARG A 5 -26.87 10.10 25.22
N ILE A 6 -25.75 10.31 25.92
CA ILE A 6 -25.18 11.64 26.20
C ILE A 6 -24.61 12.22 24.90
N SER A 7 -25.01 13.45 24.56
CA SER A 7 -24.55 14.13 23.34
C SER A 7 -23.03 14.41 23.36
N ARG A 8 -22.43 14.54 22.18
CA ARG A 8 -21.01 14.91 22.00
C ARG A 8 -20.70 16.25 22.66
N ASP A 9 -21.56 17.26 22.43
CA ASP A 9 -21.33 18.62 22.92
C ASP A 9 -21.35 18.69 24.45
N VAL A 10 -22.24 17.89 25.05
CA VAL A 10 -22.38 17.75 26.50
C VAL A 10 -21.10 17.15 27.11
N LYS A 11 -20.46 16.21 26.43
CA LYS A 11 -19.16 15.65 26.86
C LYS A 11 -18.03 16.68 26.74
N ILE A 12 -17.97 17.41 25.62
CA ILE A 12 -16.96 18.44 25.37
C ILE A 12 -17.07 19.57 26.41
N ALA A 13 -18.29 20.06 26.67
CA ALA A 13 -18.54 21.09 27.68
C ALA A 13 -18.05 20.65 29.08
N ALA A 14 -18.29 19.39 29.46
CA ALA A 14 -17.79 18.83 30.71
C ALA A 14 -16.26 18.84 30.80
N LEU A 15 -15.56 18.49 29.71
CA LEU A 15 -14.10 18.48 29.67
C LEU A 15 -13.53 19.90 29.74
N ASN A 16 -14.09 20.84 28.99
CA ASN A 16 -13.67 22.23 29.00
C ASN A 16 -13.82 22.86 30.41
N LEU A 17 -14.95 22.61 31.08
CA LEU A 17 -15.18 23.08 32.45
C LEU A 17 -14.19 22.46 33.46
N TYR A 18 -13.75 21.23 33.22
CA TYR A 18 -12.77 20.55 34.05
C TYR A 18 -11.35 21.07 33.81
N GLU A 19 -10.97 21.34 32.56
CA GLU A 19 -9.65 21.90 32.20
C GLU A 19 -9.48 23.35 32.68
N GLN A 20 -10.55 24.14 32.70
CA GLN A 20 -10.55 25.51 33.24
C GLN A 20 -10.33 25.56 34.76
N GLY A 21 -10.57 24.45 35.49
CA GLY A 21 -10.25 24.32 36.91
C GLY A 21 -11.10 25.17 37.88
N HIS A 22 -12.10 25.92 37.39
CA HIS A 22 -12.93 26.81 38.20
C HIS A 22 -14.05 26.12 38.97
N LEU A 23 -14.47 24.93 38.54
CA LEU A 23 -15.54 24.14 39.16
C LEU A 23 -15.01 22.81 39.69
N SER A 24 -15.51 22.38 40.85
CA SER A 24 -15.23 21.04 41.34
C SER A 24 -15.92 19.99 40.47
N ILE A 25 -15.36 18.78 40.43
CA ILE A 25 -15.95 17.68 39.64
C ILE A 25 -17.39 17.36 40.05
N LYS A 26 -17.77 17.58 41.31
CA LYS A 26 -19.14 17.36 41.79
C LYS A 26 -20.12 18.36 41.16
N GLU A 27 -19.71 19.62 41.05
CA GLU A 27 -20.53 20.70 40.47
C GLU A 27 -20.66 20.52 38.95
N ILE A 28 -19.57 20.15 38.28
CA ILE A 28 -19.59 19.84 36.85
C ILE A 28 -20.61 18.73 36.59
N LEU A 29 -20.50 17.59 37.28
CA LEU A 29 -21.41 16.44 37.07
C LEU A 29 -22.87 16.76 37.38
N ALA A 30 -23.14 17.64 38.37
CA ALA A 30 -24.48 18.12 38.67
C ALA A 30 -25.06 18.98 37.54
N CYS A 31 -24.22 19.77 36.85
CA CYS A 31 -24.64 20.60 35.71
C CYS A 31 -24.89 19.77 34.44
N VAL A 32 -24.01 18.81 34.14
CA VAL A 32 -24.02 18.10 32.84
C VAL A 32 -24.86 16.82 32.85
N GLY A 33 -25.23 16.32 34.02
CA GLY A 33 -26.24 15.27 34.17
C GLY A 33 -25.78 13.85 33.82
N PHE A 34 -24.49 13.55 33.90
CA PHE A 34 -23.97 12.19 33.73
C PHE A 34 -22.99 11.75 34.83
N SER A 35 -22.80 10.44 34.97
CA SER A 35 -22.09 9.87 36.12
C SER A 35 -20.58 10.13 36.11
N ARG A 36 -19.97 10.15 37.30
CA ARG A 36 -18.50 10.26 37.50
C ARG A 36 -17.71 9.25 36.66
N SER A 37 -18.17 8.00 36.60
CA SER A 37 -17.52 6.95 35.81
C SER A 37 -17.61 7.20 34.30
N THR A 38 -18.67 7.86 33.83
CA THR A 38 -18.79 8.24 32.42
C THR A 38 -17.86 9.40 32.09
N PHE A 39 -17.72 10.35 33.01
CA PHE A 39 -16.77 11.46 32.89
C PHE A 39 -15.33 10.99 32.75
N PHE A 40 -14.84 10.12 33.65
CA PHE A 40 -13.46 9.65 33.57
C PHE A 40 -13.21 8.77 32.34
N ARG A 41 -14.22 8.03 31.86
CA ARG A 41 -14.11 7.28 30.59
C ARG A 41 -13.97 8.20 29.39
N VAL A 42 -14.74 9.29 29.37
CA VAL A 42 -14.67 10.32 28.32
C VAL A 42 -13.34 11.10 28.39
N LEU A 43 -12.89 11.47 29.59
CA LEU A 43 -11.59 12.14 29.80
C LEU A 43 -10.42 11.25 29.36
N HIS A 44 -10.48 9.96 29.67
CA HIS A 44 -9.47 9.01 29.21
C HIS A 44 -9.45 8.92 27.69
N LEU A 45 -10.61 8.75 27.04
CA LEU A 45 -10.72 8.73 25.58
C LEU A 45 -10.21 10.02 24.93
N TRP A 46 -10.57 11.18 25.49
CA TRP A 46 -10.07 12.48 25.02
C TRP A 46 -8.55 12.57 25.08
N ARG A 47 -7.94 12.13 26.18
CA ARG A 47 -6.48 12.12 26.35
C ARG A 47 -5.77 11.15 25.43
N THR A 48 -6.42 10.06 25.01
CA THR A 48 -5.80 9.04 24.16
C THR A 48 -6.07 9.24 22.67
N THR A 49 -7.21 9.81 22.27
CA THR A 49 -7.61 9.92 20.86
C THR A 49 -7.94 11.34 20.40
N GLY A 50 -7.99 12.33 21.30
CA GLY A 50 -8.41 13.70 20.98
C GLY A 50 -9.90 13.83 20.63
N ASP A 51 -10.73 12.84 20.91
CA ASP A 51 -12.19 12.88 20.68
C ASP A 51 -12.96 12.29 21.88
N VAL A 52 -14.23 12.68 22.02
CA VAL A 52 -15.15 12.22 23.06
C VAL A 52 -16.10 11.10 22.58
N VAL A 53 -15.98 10.75 21.31
CA VAL A 53 -16.69 9.65 20.65
C VAL A 53 -15.65 8.63 20.19
N GLN A 54 -15.92 7.35 20.42
CA GLN A 54 -15.02 6.31 19.92
C GLN A 54 -15.03 6.35 18.38
N PRO A 55 -13.86 6.32 17.73
CA PRO A 55 -13.80 6.19 16.28
C PRO A 55 -14.55 4.92 15.88
N GLN A 56 -15.40 5.02 14.85
CA GLN A 56 -16.03 3.83 14.29
C GLN A 56 -14.95 3.01 13.60
N ASN A 57 -14.39 2.04 14.32
CA ASN A 57 -13.60 1.02 13.67
C ASN A 57 -14.55 0.27 12.73
N ARG A 58 -14.24 0.25 11.43
CA ARG A 58 -14.95 -0.59 10.46
C ARG A 58 -14.78 -2.04 10.93
N THR A 59 -15.78 -2.57 11.62
CA THR A 59 -15.76 -3.96 12.08
C THR A 59 -15.99 -4.86 10.88
N GLY A 60 -14.97 -5.64 10.53
CA GLY A 60 -15.03 -6.66 9.49
C GLY A 60 -13.67 -7.30 9.29
N ARG A 61 -13.66 -8.56 8.80
CA ARG A 61 -12.42 -9.19 8.33
C ARG A 61 -11.82 -8.30 7.23
N PRO A 62 -10.55 -7.92 7.30
CA PRO A 62 -9.90 -7.15 6.24
C PRO A 62 -10.12 -7.85 4.90
N ARG A 63 -10.42 -7.08 3.85
CA ARG A 63 -10.51 -7.65 2.51
C ARG A 63 -9.09 -8.02 2.08
N LEU A 64 -8.89 -9.30 1.81
CA LEU A 64 -7.63 -9.83 1.31
C LEU A 64 -7.39 -9.50 -0.17
N LEU A 65 -8.47 -9.23 -0.92
CA LEU A 65 -8.42 -8.97 -2.36
C LEU A 65 -8.96 -7.56 -2.66
N HIS A 66 -8.22 -6.82 -3.48
CA HIS A 66 -8.61 -5.54 -4.05
C HIS A 66 -9.66 -5.73 -5.15
N ARG A 67 -10.28 -4.64 -5.62
CA ARG A 67 -11.25 -4.70 -6.72
C ARG A 67 -10.64 -5.26 -8.01
N ASP A 68 -9.38 -4.91 -8.28
CA ASP A 68 -8.68 -5.34 -9.50
C ASP A 68 -8.40 -6.84 -9.48
N ASP A 69 -8.05 -7.39 -8.31
CA ASP A 69 -7.90 -8.84 -8.11
C ASP A 69 -9.20 -9.58 -8.40
N VAL A 70 -10.34 -9.04 -7.96
CA VAL A 70 -11.66 -9.64 -8.21
C VAL A 70 -12.02 -9.58 -9.68
N GLN A 71 -11.80 -8.44 -10.34
CA GLN A 71 -12.07 -8.28 -11.77
C GLN A 71 -11.26 -9.29 -12.59
N HIS A 72 -9.99 -9.45 -12.25
CA HIS A 72 -9.10 -10.36 -12.95
C HIS A 72 -9.44 -11.83 -12.69
N LEU A 73 -9.85 -12.20 -11.48
CA LEU A 73 -10.36 -13.55 -11.19
C LEU A 73 -11.62 -13.87 -12.00
N MET A 74 -12.51 -12.88 -12.21
CA MET A 74 -13.70 -13.05 -13.04
C MET A 74 -13.33 -13.31 -14.51
N GLU A 75 -12.31 -12.63 -15.04
CA GLU A 75 -11.78 -12.89 -16.37
C GLU A 75 -11.21 -14.30 -16.48
N LEU A 76 -10.40 -14.75 -15.51
CA LEU A 76 -9.84 -16.10 -15.51
C LEU A 76 -10.92 -17.19 -15.49
N ILE A 77 -11.98 -17.02 -14.70
CA ILE A 77 -13.11 -17.96 -14.68
C ILE A 77 -13.83 -17.98 -16.03
N HIS A 78 -13.93 -16.83 -16.71
CA HIS A 78 -14.52 -16.76 -18.04
C HIS A 78 -13.70 -17.51 -19.10
N TYR A 79 -12.37 -17.41 -19.04
CA TYR A 79 -11.47 -18.10 -19.96
C TYR A 79 -11.26 -19.58 -19.63
N HIS A 80 -11.37 -19.95 -18.35
CA HIS A 80 -11.17 -21.31 -17.85
C HIS A 80 -12.34 -21.74 -16.94
N PRO A 81 -13.52 -22.06 -17.50
CA PRO A 81 -14.70 -22.40 -16.72
C PRO A 81 -14.57 -23.72 -15.93
N ASP A 82 -13.58 -24.55 -16.26
CA ASP A 82 -13.33 -25.85 -15.63
C ASP A 82 -12.44 -25.75 -14.37
N TRP A 83 -11.92 -24.55 -14.06
CA TRP A 83 -11.03 -24.38 -12.91
C TRP A 83 -11.78 -24.38 -11.58
N PHE A 84 -11.23 -25.11 -10.62
CA PHE A 84 -11.78 -25.20 -9.28
C PHE A 84 -11.21 -24.10 -8.36
N LEU A 85 -11.94 -23.84 -7.26
CA LEU A 85 -11.60 -22.76 -6.32
C LEU A 85 -10.21 -22.94 -5.68
N ASP A 86 -9.78 -24.17 -5.45
CA ASP A 86 -8.46 -24.51 -4.91
C ASP A 86 -7.33 -24.27 -5.92
N GLU A 87 -7.57 -24.46 -7.21
CA GLU A 87 -6.63 -24.10 -8.29
C GLU A 87 -6.45 -22.58 -8.38
N LEU A 88 -7.56 -21.83 -8.35
CA LEU A 88 -7.54 -20.36 -8.29
C LEU A 88 -6.85 -19.86 -7.02
N LEU A 89 -7.11 -20.50 -5.88
CA LEU A 89 -6.49 -20.16 -4.59
C LEU A 89 -5.00 -20.49 -4.59
N LYS A 90 -4.58 -21.59 -5.23
CA LYS A 90 -3.17 -21.94 -5.42
C LYS A 90 -2.47 -20.86 -6.24
N LEU A 91 -3.06 -20.42 -7.34
CA LEU A 91 -2.53 -19.35 -8.19
C LEU A 91 -2.37 -18.01 -7.44
N LEU A 92 -3.37 -17.63 -6.64
CA LEU A 92 -3.32 -16.46 -5.75
C LEU A 92 -2.22 -16.57 -4.69
N LYS A 93 -2.04 -17.75 -4.11
CA LYS A 93 -1.03 -17.97 -3.05
C LYS A 93 0.40 -18.06 -3.58
N THR A 94 0.59 -18.52 -4.82
CA THR A 94 1.91 -18.67 -5.46
C THR A 94 2.29 -17.48 -6.33
N ASN A 95 1.61 -16.33 -6.20
CA ASN A 95 1.92 -15.10 -6.94
C ASN A 95 1.94 -15.27 -8.48
N ARG A 96 1.09 -16.14 -9.04
CA ARG A 96 1.02 -16.37 -10.49
C ARG A 96 0.12 -15.38 -11.25
N PHE A 97 -0.03 -14.17 -10.72
CA PHE A 97 -0.59 -13.03 -11.45
C PHE A 97 0.48 -12.21 -12.16
N ILE A 98 1.52 -12.87 -12.67
CA ILE A 98 2.32 -12.29 -13.75
C ILE A 98 1.55 -12.55 -15.04
N SER A 99 0.48 -11.79 -15.26
CA SER A 99 0.07 -11.52 -16.63
C SER A 99 1.20 -10.68 -17.24
N LEU A 100 1.65 -11.00 -18.46
CA LEU A 100 2.45 -10.10 -19.29
C LEU A 100 1.44 -9.25 -20.09
N PRO A 101 0.66 -8.36 -19.45
CA PRO A 101 -0.61 -7.89 -19.99
C PRO A 101 -0.39 -6.93 -21.17
N LEU A 102 0.86 -6.48 -21.34
CA LEU A 102 1.29 -5.53 -22.34
C LEU A 102 2.09 -6.17 -23.48
N CYS A 103 2.34 -7.48 -23.42
CA CYS A 103 3.10 -8.18 -24.46
C CYS A 103 2.17 -8.84 -25.48
N SER A 104 2.61 -8.89 -26.74
CA SER A 104 1.95 -9.68 -27.80
C SER A 104 2.89 -10.78 -28.33
N PRO A 105 2.39 -11.79 -29.06
CA PRO A 105 3.24 -12.83 -29.63
C PRO A 105 4.24 -12.28 -30.64
N TYR A 106 5.48 -12.77 -30.63
CA TYR A 106 6.54 -12.37 -31.56
C TYR A 106 6.21 -12.82 -32.99
N PRO A 107 6.42 -11.98 -34.03
CA PRO A 107 7.11 -10.68 -34.05
C PRO A 107 6.19 -9.43 -33.94
N GLY A 108 5.09 -9.52 -33.19
CA GLY A 108 4.14 -8.43 -32.97
C GLY A 108 4.69 -7.25 -32.16
N PRO A 109 3.90 -6.19 -31.96
CA PRO A 109 4.29 -5.08 -31.10
C PRO A 109 4.50 -5.54 -29.65
N LEU A 110 5.49 -4.99 -28.94
CA LEU A 110 5.77 -5.33 -27.54
C LEU A 110 5.99 -6.84 -27.30
N SER A 111 6.55 -7.55 -28.28
CA SER A 111 6.67 -9.01 -28.24
C SER A 111 8.01 -9.56 -27.75
N VAL A 112 8.88 -8.69 -27.25
CA VAL A 112 10.20 -9.05 -26.75
C VAL A 112 10.30 -8.59 -25.31
N LEU A 113 10.58 -9.52 -24.39
CA LEU A 113 10.88 -9.21 -23.01
C LEU A 113 12.40 -9.19 -22.84
N VAL A 114 12.96 -8.02 -22.53
CA VAL A 114 14.39 -7.87 -22.23
C VAL A 114 14.56 -7.88 -20.71
N MET A 115 15.41 -8.76 -20.20
CA MET A 115 15.70 -8.90 -18.77
C MET A 115 17.20 -8.77 -18.50
N ASP A 116 17.57 -8.26 -17.34
CA ASP A 116 18.94 -8.34 -16.87
C ASP A 116 19.33 -9.79 -16.57
N ASN A 117 20.64 -10.04 -16.54
CA ASN A 117 21.18 -11.41 -16.47
C ASN A 117 21.33 -11.94 -15.04
N ALA A 118 20.65 -11.35 -14.06
CA ALA A 118 20.73 -11.84 -12.68
C ALA A 118 20.14 -13.25 -12.58
N ARG A 119 20.76 -14.11 -11.77
CA ARG A 119 20.34 -15.53 -11.60
C ARG A 119 18.87 -15.69 -11.22
N ILE A 120 18.30 -14.71 -10.53
CA ILE A 120 16.88 -14.70 -10.14
C ILE A 120 15.92 -14.62 -11.33
N HIS A 121 16.39 -14.19 -12.51
CA HIS A 121 15.59 -14.10 -13.73
C HIS A 121 15.63 -15.36 -14.59
N HIS A 122 16.45 -16.34 -14.25
CA HIS A 122 16.57 -17.62 -14.97
C HIS A 122 15.64 -18.70 -14.41
N GLY A 123 14.53 -18.32 -13.79
CA GLY A 123 13.53 -19.26 -13.29
C GLY A 123 12.79 -19.92 -14.46
N GLU A 124 12.57 -21.24 -14.37
CA GLU A 124 11.82 -22.02 -15.36
C GLU A 124 10.42 -21.44 -15.60
N GLU A 125 9.79 -20.88 -14.56
CA GLU A 125 8.48 -20.25 -14.64
C GLU A 125 8.42 -19.05 -15.61
N ILE A 126 9.51 -18.29 -15.75
CA ILE A 126 9.58 -17.15 -16.68
C ILE A 126 9.63 -17.64 -18.13
N LEU A 127 10.39 -18.72 -18.36
CA LEU A 127 10.47 -19.36 -19.68
C LEU A 127 9.11 -19.92 -20.10
N GLU A 128 8.48 -20.71 -19.22
CA GLU A 128 7.14 -21.26 -19.46
C GLU A 128 6.11 -20.17 -19.76
N LEU A 129 6.19 -19.04 -19.04
CA LEU A 129 5.30 -17.90 -19.24
C LEU A 129 5.51 -17.25 -20.60
N CYS A 130 6.75 -16.99 -20.99
CA CYS A 130 7.09 -16.39 -22.28
C CYS A 130 6.66 -17.31 -23.43
N ASP A 131 6.95 -18.61 -23.35
CA ASP A 131 6.57 -19.60 -24.36
C ASP A 131 5.05 -19.70 -24.52
N ARG A 132 4.30 -19.70 -23.41
CA ARG A 132 2.83 -19.74 -23.43
C ARG A 132 2.20 -18.55 -24.16
N PHE A 133 2.80 -17.37 -24.04
CA PHE A 133 2.31 -16.15 -24.68
C PHE A 133 3.00 -15.84 -26.02
N GLY A 134 3.93 -16.70 -26.48
CA GLY A 134 4.72 -16.48 -27.69
C GLY A 134 5.64 -15.26 -27.61
N VAL A 135 6.02 -14.83 -26.40
CA VAL A 135 6.90 -13.69 -26.17
C VAL A 135 8.35 -14.14 -26.28
N ARG A 136 9.18 -13.37 -27.00
CA ARG A 136 10.60 -13.67 -27.11
C ARG A 136 11.34 -13.13 -25.88
N LEU A 137 11.91 -14.02 -25.08
CA LEU A 137 12.77 -13.65 -23.95
C LEU A 137 14.21 -13.39 -24.42
N VAL A 138 14.80 -12.27 -24.01
CA VAL A 138 16.19 -11.90 -24.28
C VAL A 138 16.85 -11.42 -23.00
N TYR A 139 18.02 -11.98 -22.68
CA TYR A 139 18.82 -11.52 -21.55
C TYR A 139 19.93 -10.58 -22.01
N LEU A 140 20.18 -9.55 -21.20
CA LEU A 140 21.35 -8.70 -21.39
C LEU A 140 22.66 -9.50 -21.20
N PRO A 141 23.77 -9.11 -21.85
CA PRO A 141 25.05 -9.73 -21.58
C PRO A 141 25.47 -9.56 -20.11
N PRO A 142 26.25 -10.50 -19.54
CA PRO A 142 26.77 -10.36 -18.19
C PRO A 142 27.53 -9.04 -18.01
N TYR A 143 27.39 -8.43 -16.83
CA TYR A 143 28.09 -7.18 -16.46
C TYR A 143 27.88 -6.01 -17.43
N SER A 144 26.70 -5.93 -18.08
CA SER A 144 26.33 -4.82 -18.96
C SER A 144 25.25 -3.91 -18.34
N PRO A 145 25.53 -3.25 -17.20
CA PRO A 145 24.56 -2.37 -16.54
C PRO A 145 24.22 -1.14 -17.39
N ASP A 146 25.11 -0.75 -18.31
CA ASP A 146 24.92 0.31 -19.30
C ASP A 146 23.76 0.03 -20.26
N LEU A 147 23.42 -1.24 -20.49
CA LEU A 147 22.28 -1.65 -21.32
C LEU A 147 20.98 -1.80 -20.53
N ASN A 148 20.99 -1.52 -19.22
CA ASN A 148 19.83 -1.69 -18.35
C ASN A 148 19.32 -0.32 -17.85
N PRO A 149 18.23 0.22 -18.43
CA PRO A 149 17.75 1.58 -18.12
C PRO A 149 17.31 1.76 -16.66
N ILE A 150 17.00 0.66 -15.94
CA ILE A 150 16.61 0.74 -14.53
C ILE A 150 17.76 1.20 -13.61
N GLU A 151 19.02 1.05 -14.03
CA GLU A 151 20.18 1.42 -13.23
C GLU A 151 20.25 2.93 -12.98
N GLU A 152 19.83 3.74 -13.95
CA GLU A 152 19.73 5.19 -13.82
C GLU A 152 18.58 5.59 -12.90
N ALA A 153 17.42 4.94 -13.04
CA ALA A 153 16.28 5.14 -12.15
C ALA A 153 16.67 4.83 -10.69
N PHE A 154 17.32 3.68 -10.45
CA PHE A 154 17.84 3.33 -9.12
C PHE A 154 18.87 4.32 -8.62
N SER A 155 19.75 4.82 -9.49
CA SER A 155 20.73 5.85 -9.11
C SER A 155 20.06 7.14 -8.66
N LYS A 156 19.03 7.61 -9.37
CA LYS A 156 18.24 8.78 -9.00
C LYS A 156 17.47 8.59 -7.69
N ILE A 157 16.81 7.45 -7.51
CA ILE A 157 16.10 7.07 -6.29
C ILE A 157 17.05 7.04 -5.10
N LYS A 158 18.19 6.33 -5.21
CA LYS A 158 19.22 6.26 -4.14
C LYS A 158 19.75 7.65 -3.78
N ALA A 159 19.99 8.52 -4.77
CA ALA A 159 20.46 9.89 -4.54
C ALA A 159 19.40 10.76 -3.85
N TRP A 160 18.13 10.54 -4.13
CA TRP A 160 17.04 11.21 -3.43
C TRP A 160 16.91 10.71 -1.98
N ILE A 161 16.91 9.39 -1.75
CA ILE A 161 16.83 8.81 -0.40
C ILE A 161 17.96 9.34 0.49
N ARG A 162 19.20 9.37 -0.02
CA ARG A 162 20.35 9.90 0.73
C ARG A 162 20.21 11.37 1.14
N ARG A 163 19.52 12.18 0.34
CA ARG A 163 19.27 13.60 0.61
C ARG A 163 18.11 13.83 1.58
N ASN A 164 17.19 12.88 1.66
CA ASN A 164 15.97 12.95 2.47
C ASN A 164 15.95 11.85 3.55
N ASN A 165 17.13 11.48 4.07
CA ASN A 165 17.28 10.35 5.00
C ASN A 165 16.57 10.61 6.34
N ASP A 166 16.28 11.87 6.65
CA ASP A 166 15.45 12.32 7.77
C ASP A 166 14.00 11.84 7.66
N ILE A 167 13.44 11.75 6.46
CA ILE A 167 12.08 11.22 6.22
C ILE A 167 12.00 9.73 6.59
N PHE A 168 13.08 8.97 6.35
CA PHE A 168 13.16 7.54 6.64
C PHE A 168 13.60 7.23 8.09
N SER A 169 13.92 8.26 8.88
CA SER A 169 14.45 8.12 10.24
C SER A 169 13.32 8.28 11.27
N TYR A 170 12.65 7.16 11.58
CA TYR A 170 11.76 6.96 12.74
C TYR A 170 10.62 7.99 12.91
N GLY A 171 9.41 7.60 12.50
CA GLY A 171 8.19 8.20 13.02
C GLY A 171 8.07 8.01 14.54
N PRO A 172 7.34 8.87 15.27
CA PRO A 172 7.22 8.81 16.73
C PRO A 172 6.66 7.49 17.29
N ASP A 173 6.02 6.69 16.42
CA ASP A 173 5.43 5.41 16.74
C ASP A 173 5.84 4.44 15.62
N ASP A 174 6.52 3.34 15.96
CA ASP A 174 6.99 2.26 15.06
C ASP A 174 5.82 1.57 14.31
N GLU A 175 5.11 2.28 13.44
CA GLU A 175 4.05 1.74 12.59
C GLU A 175 4.65 1.18 11.28
N PRO A 176 4.44 -0.12 10.97
CA PRO A 176 5.03 -0.80 9.81
C PRO A 176 4.64 -0.25 8.43
N HIS A 177 3.79 0.77 8.35
CA HIS A 177 3.26 1.31 7.11
C HIS A 177 4.09 2.46 6.53
N SER A 178 4.98 3.09 7.31
CA SER A 178 5.80 4.23 6.83
C SER A 178 6.65 3.83 5.62
N LEU A 179 7.42 2.73 5.72
CA LEU A 179 8.42 2.38 4.70
C LEU A 179 7.85 2.19 3.30
N ILE A 180 6.64 1.62 3.15
CA ILE A 180 6.02 1.44 1.83
C ILE A 180 5.61 2.79 1.25
N TYR A 181 5.01 3.68 2.05
CA TYR A 181 4.67 5.02 1.60
C TYR A 181 5.92 5.84 1.27
N ASP A 182 6.97 5.74 2.08
CA ASP A 182 8.24 6.44 1.87
C ASP A 182 8.93 5.95 0.58
N MET A 183 8.83 4.65 0.28
CA MET A 183 9.30 4.08 -0.98
C MET A 183 8.46 4.54 -2.19
N LEU A 184 7.14 4.63 -2.05
CA LEU A 184 6.28 5.16 -3.11
C LEU A 184 6.62 6.62 -3.43
N GLU A 185 6.87 7.44 -2.42
CA GLU A 185 7.30 8.82 -2.59
C GLU A 185 8.66 8.90 -3.29
N ALA A 186 9.61 8.06 -2.86
CA ALA A 186 10.92 7.97 -3.50
C ALA A 186 10.84 7.53 -4.96
N MET A 187 9.91 6.65 -5.33
CA MET A 187 9.70 6.21 -6.71
C MET A 187 9.02 7.28 -7.58
N ASN A 188 8.14 8.10 -6.99
CA ASN A 188 7.41 9.17 -7.70
C ASN A 188 8.31 10.31 -8.22
N ILE A 189 9.59 10.33 -7.87
CA ILE A 189 10.56 11.30 -8.41
C ILE A 189 10.95 11.03 -9.87
N ILE A 190 10.65 9.82 -10.37
CA ILE A 190 10.94 9.42 -11.74
C ILE A 190 9.81 9.93 -12.63
N THR A 191 10.14 10.88 -13.50
CA THR A 191 9.20 11.42 -14.49
C THR A 191 9.20 10.59 -15.77
N GLU A 192 8.18 10.77 -16.60
CA GLU A 192 8.14 10.18 -17.94
C GLU A 192 9.35 10.60 -18.79
N SER A 193 9.75 11.87 -18.74
CA SER A 193 10.93 12.35 -19.45
C SER A 193 12.23 11.72 -18.96
N ASP A 194 12.34 11.44 -17.66
CA ASP A 194 13.50 10.71 -17.13
C ASP A 194 13.53 9.28 -17.69
N ALA A 195 12.40 8.57 -17.63
CA ALA A 195 12.30 7.21 -18.12
C ALA A 195 12.68 7.12 -19.61
N ILE A 196 12.14 8.01 -20.44
CA ILE A 196 12.53 8.10 -21.87
C ILE A 196 14.03 8.32 -22.01
N GLY A 197 14.61 9.25 -21.23
CA GLY A 197 16.05 9.51 -21.22
C GLY A 197 16.89 8.28 -20.87
N TYR A 198 16.48 7.50 -19.87
CA TYR A 198 17.18 6.27 -19.45
C TYR A 198 17.18 5.21 -20.55
N PHE A 199 16.06 5.03 -21.25
CA PHE A 199 16.00 4.11 -22.39
C PHE A 199 16.92 4.57 -23.53
N ILE A 200 16.91 5.86 -23.88
CA ILE A 200 17.80 6.42 -24.92
C ILE A 200 19.27 6.21 -24.56
N HIS A 201 19.65 6.53 -23.32
CA HIS A 201 21.03 6.39 -22.87
C HIS A 201 21.49 4.93 -22.84
N ALA A 202 20.61 3.99 -22.51
CA ALA A 202 20.86 2.56 -22.58
C ALA A 202 20.84 1.98 -24.02
N GLY A 203 20.70 2.82 -25.04
CA GLY A 203 20.78 2.44 -26.45
C GLY A 203 19.47 1.95 -27.06
N TYR A 204 18.33 2.23 -26.42
CA TYR A 204 17.00 1.94 -26.95
C TYR A 204 16.39 3.21 -27.57
N PHE A 205 15.70 3.07 -28.70
CA PHE A 205 15.03 4.14 -29.48
C PHE A 205 15.96 5.14 -30.19
#